data_AF-F4HML1-F1
#
_entry.id   AF-F4HML1-F1
#
_cell.length_a   1.000
_cell.length_b   1.000
_cell.length_c   1.000
_cell.angle_alpha   90.00
_cell.angle_beta   90.00
_cell.angle_gamma   90.00
#
_symmetry.space_group_name_H-M   'P 1'
#
loop_
_entity.id
_entity.type
_entity.pdbx_description
1 polymer ?
#
loop_
_entity_poly.entity_id
_entity_poly.type
_entity_poly.pdbx_seq_one_letter_code
_entity_poly.pdbx_strand_id
1 'polypeptide(L)'
;MLVEIATYSPINPPKFPIFKVAKVEIQGNNLIFHIKPSGSIEINLKAIIDVTPLTLNFFKPPRKAILIRLTNFNVLVTIGKNPLAYERDSLLRFVSMLYSTLLGGVIVNYEGKPGTLRIVRRSNGMYDLALVTESKVISISDWRKIENYEVSRRVKELLELLEFLGEEEQEE
;
A
#
# COMPACT_ATOMS: atom_id res chain seq x y z
N MET A 1 0.48 -2.46 13.97
CA MET A 1 -0.15 -1.18 13.54
C MET A 1 -1.67 -1.35 13.55
N LEU A 2 -2.43 -0.29 13.80
CA LEU A 2 -3.91 -0.32 13.71
C LEU A 2 -4.36 0.40 12.44
N VAL A 3 -5.36 -0.16 11.77
CA VAL A 3 -6.01 0.41 10.59
C VAL A 3 -7.53 0.23 10.70
N GLU A 4 -8.27 0.90 9.84
CA GLU A 4 -9.68 0.65 9.59
C GLU A 4 -9.82 -0.07 8.26
N ILE A 5 -10.55 -1.19 8.24
CA ILE A 5 -10.81 -1.94 7.01
C ILE A 5 -12.29 -2.13 6.74
N ALA A 6 -12.66 -2.12 5.47
CA ALA A 6 -13.97 -2.58 5.00
C ALA A 6 -13.77 -3.61 3.89
N THR A 7 -14.57 -4.67 3.91
CA THR A 7 -14.51 -5.73 2.90
C THR A 7 -15.84 -5.85 2.17
N TYR A 8 -15.79 -6.07 0.86
CA TYR A 8 -16.99 -6.21 0.04
C TYR A 8 -16.77 -7.06 -1.20
N SER A 9 -17.87 -7.57 -1.77
CA SER A 9 -17.86 -8.26 -3.05
C SER A 9 -17.61 -7.28 -4.21
N PRO A 10 -16.75 -7.60 -5.19
CA PRO A 10 -16.54 -6.73 -6.35
C PRO A 10 -17.80 -6.54 -7.20
N ILE A 11 -18.75 -7.48 -7.15
CA ILE A 11 -19.97 -7.50 -7.96
C ILE A 11 -21.03 -6.54 -7.42
N ASN A 12 -21.05 -6.33 -6.10
CA ASN A 12 -22.03 -5.47 -5.44
C ASN A 12 -21.34 -4.61 -4.36
N PRO A 13 -20.58 -3.57 -4.76
CA PRO A 13 -19.89 -2.72 -3.82
C PRO A 13 -20.90 -1.88 -3.00
N PRO A 14 -20.72 -1.79 -1.67
CA PRO A 14 -21.60 -1.00 -0.83
C PRO A 14 -21.38 0.49 -1.10
N LYS A 15 -22.48 1.25 -1.14
CA LYS A 15 -22.42 2.72 -1.23
C LYS A 15 -21.71 3.36 -0.02
N PHE A 16 -21.86 2.75 1.16
CA PHE A 16 -21.23 3.16 2.41
C PHE A 16 -20.58 1.95 3.08
N PRO A 17 -19.28 1.70 2.85
CA PRO A 17 -18.57 0.58 3.46
C PRO A 17 -18.54 0.71 5.00
N ILE A 18 -18.81 -0.39 5.71
CA ILE A 18 -18.71 -0.42 7.16
C ILE A 18 -17.27 -0.76 7.53
N PHE A 19 -16.58 0.21 8.11
CA PHE A 19 -15.20 0.04 8.56
C PHE A 19 -15.14 -0.62 9.94
N LYS A 20 -14.17 -1.52 10.09
CA LYS A 20 -13.84 -2.16 11.37
C LYS A 20 -12.37 -1.91 11.68
N VAL A 21 -12.09 -1.67 12.95
CA VAL A 21 -10.70 -1.53 13.42
C VAL A 21 -10.02 -2.89 13.40
N ALA A 22 -8.87 -2.95 12.75
CA ALA A 22 -8.03 -4.14 12.67
C ALA A 22 -6.58 -3.85 13.06
N LYS A 23 -5.95 -4.82 13.74
CA LYS A 23 -4.49 -4.86 13.88
C LYS A 23 -3.92 -5.55 12.65
N VAL A 24 -2.96 -4.90 11.98
CA VAL A 24 -2.29 -5.46 10.80
C VAL A 24 -1.01 -6.16 11.20
N GLU A 25 -0.77 -7.30 10.55
CA GLU A 25 0.42 -8.12 10.65
C GLU A 25 0.75 -8.73 9.28
N ILE A 26 2.04 -8.92 8.98
CA ILE A 26 2.49 -9.73 7.84
C ILE A 26 3.27 -10.92 8.39
N GLN A 27 2.87 -12.12 8.02
CA GLN A 27 3.53 -13.37 8.38
C GLN A 27 3.90 -14.12 7.10
N GLY A 28 5.19 -14.15 6.75
CA GLY A 28 5.65 -14.75 5.50
C GLY A 28 4.98 -14.09 4.29
N ASN A 29 4.16 -14.86 3.57
CA ASN A 29 3.45 -14.40 2.38
C ASN A 29 1.98 -14.02 2.64
N ASN A 30 1.58 -13.88 3.91
CA ASN A 30 0.21 -13.59 4.30
C ASN A 30 0.11 -12.22 4.97
N LEU A 31 -0.82 -11.41 4.50
CA LEU A 31 -1.28 -10.18 5.14
C LEU A 31 -2.49 -10.51 6.00
N ILE A 32 -2.39 -10.26 7.31
CA ILE A 32 -3.40 -10.61 8.29
C ILE A 32 -3.97 -9.35 8.93
N PHE A 33 -5.28 -9.22 8.89
CA PHE A 33 -6.05 -8.20 9.61
C PHE A 33 -6.80 -8.84 10.78
N HIS A 34 -6.38 -8.59 12.00
CA HIS A 34 -7.06 -9.05 13.22
C HIS A 34 -8.14 -8.05 13.63
N ILE A 35 -9.41 -8.39 13.39
CA ILE A 35 -10.58 -7.52 13.56
C ILE A 35 -11.12 -7.62 14.99
N LYS A 36 -11.37 -6.48 15.64
CA LYS A 36 -12.00 -6.44 16.98
C LYS A 36 -13.53 -6.60 16.91
N PRO A 37 -14.19 -7.23 17.90
CA PRO A 37 -13.63 -7.88 19.10
C PRO A 37 -13.09 -9.31 18.86
N SER A 38 -13.51 -9.98 17.78
CA SER A 38 -12.98 -11.29 17.39
C SER A 38 -13.20 -11.53 15.90
N GLY A 39 -12.14 -11.89 15.19
CA GLY A 39 -12.16 -12.24 13.76
C GLY A 39 -10.83 -11.93 13.10
N SER A 40 -10.55 -12.60 11.98
CA SER A 40 -9.38 -12.29 11.15
C SER A 40 -9.73 -12.37 9.68
N ILE A 41 -9.04 -11.57 8.88
CA ILE A 41 -9.01 -11.71 7.43
C ILE A 41 -7.56 -11.97 7.06
N GLU A 42 -7.33 -13.11 6.43
CA GLU A 42 -6.01 -13.51 5.95
C GLU A 42 -6.00 -13.47 4.43
N ILE A 43 -5.00 -12.78 3.89
CA ILE A 43 -4.82 -12.58 2.46
C ILE A 43 -3.46 -13.13 2.08
N ASN A 44 -3.44 -14.10 1.17
CA ASN A 44 -2.21 -14.48 0.50
C ASN A 44 -1.79 -13.33 -0.43
N LEU A 45 -0.59 -12.79 -0.22
CA LEU A 45 -0.06 -11.65 -0.99
C LEU A 45 0.04 -11.94 -2.49
N LYS A 46 0.22 -13.20 -2.90
CA LYS A 46 0.21 -13.60 -4.32
C LYS A 46 -1.17 -13.53 -4.97
N ALA A 47 -2.24 -13.53 -4.17
CA ALA A 47 -3.61 -13.43 -4.67
C ALA A 47 -4.07 -11.97 -4.87
N ILE A 48 -3.26 -10.99 -4.47
CA ILE A 48 -3.53 -9.58 -4.73
C ILE A 48 -3.44 -9.35 -6.23
N ILE A 49 -4.52 -8.89 -6.85
CA ILE A 49 -4.54 -8.56 -8.28
C ILE A 49 -3.78 -7.24 -8.47
N ASP A 50 -4.20 -6.21 -7.75
CA ASP A 50 -3.62 -4.88 -7.76
C ASP A 50 -4.00 -4.12 -6.49
N VAL A 51 -3.33 -2.98 -6.29
CA VAL A 51 -3.57 -2.07 -5.18
C VAL A 51 -3.67 -0.65 -5.74
N THR A 52 -4.76 0.05 -5.45
CA THR A 52 -5.01 1.40 -6.01
C THR A 52 -5.32 2.42 -4.92
N PRO A 53 -4.90 3.69 -5.10
CA PRO A 53 -5.33 4.79 -4.24
C PRO A 53 -6.83 5.09 -4.42
N LEU A 54 -7.49 5.59 -3.37
CA LEU A 54 -8.87 6.03 -3.40
C LEU A 54 -9.10 7.16 -2.38
N THR A 55 -9.90 8.17 -2.75
CA THR A 55 -10.41 9.18 -1.81
C THR A 55 -11.83 8.83 -1.35
N LEU A 56 -12.03 8.76 -0.03
CA LEU A 56 -13.30 8.46 0.62
C LEU A 56 -14.06 9.75 0.91
N ASN A 57 -14.85 10.21 -0.06
CA ASN A 57 -15.60 11.47 0.01
C ASN A 57 -16.81 11.47 0.96
N PHE A 58 -17.16 10.32 1.54
CA PHE A 58 -18.25 10.22 2.52
C PHE A 58 -17.81 10.55 3.95
N PHE A 59 -16.50 10.73 4.20
CA PHE A 59 -15.99 11.34 5.42
C PHE A 59 -15.91 12.87 5.27
N LYS A 60 -16.01 13.59 6.40
CA LYS A 60 -15.79 15.03 6.47
C LYS A 60 -14.72 15.33 7.53
N PRO A 61 -13.51 15.77 7.15
CA PRO A 61 -12.98 15.90 5.77
C PRO A 61 -12.85 14.53 5.04
N PRO A 62 -12.76 14.52 3.69
CA PRO A 62 -12.49 13.31 2.92
C PRO A 62 -11.22 12.61 3.41
N ARG A 63 -11.19 11.27 3.37
CA ARG A 63 -10.01 10.50 3.81
C ARG A 63 -9.37 9.78 2.64
N LYS A 64 -8.04 9.72 2.62
CA LYS A 64 -7.31 8.83 1.69
C LYS A 64 -7.42 7.38 2.17
N ALA A 65 -7.50 6.47 1.21
CA ALA A 65 -7.61 5.04 1.41
C ALA A 65 -6.87 4.28 0.32
N ILE A 66 -6.68 2.99 0.57
CA ILE A 66 -6.05 2.04 -0.32
C ILE A 66 -7.04 0.93 -0.59
N LEU A 67 -7.28 0.63 -1.85
CA LEU A 67 -8.09 -0.50 -2.28
C LEU A 67 -7.15 -1.64 -2.68
N ILE A 68 -7.28 -2.78 -2.00
CA ILE A 68 -6.63 -4.04 -2.36
C ILE A 68 -7.67 -4.90 -3.09
N ARG A 69 -7.45 -5.17 -4.38
CA ARG A 69 -8.34 -6.00 -5.19
C ARG A 69 -7.91 -7.46 -5.16
N LEU A 70 -8.86 -8.35 -4.86
CA LEU A 70 -8.72 -9.80 -4.98
C LEU A 70 -9.83 -10.37 -5.85
N THR A 71 -9.68 -11.62 -6.27
CA THR A 71 -10.66 -12.30 -7.14
C THR A 71 -12.07 -12.32 -6.56
N ASN A 72 -12.21 -12.57 -5.26
CA ASN A 72 -13.50 -12.85 -4.64
C ASN A 72 -14.05 -11.70 -3.78
N PHE A 73 -13.18 -10.82 -3.31
CA PHE A 73 -13.54 -9.70 -2.46
C PHE A 73 -12.49 -8.60 -2.58
N ASN A 74 -12.88 -7.40 -2.20
CA ASN A 74 -12.00 -6.25 -2.11
C ASN A 74 -11.82 -5.85 -0.65
N VAL A 75 -10.66 -5.28 -0.33
CA VAL A 75 -10.38 -4.70 0.99
C VAL A 75 -10.05 -3.24 0.81
N LEU A 76 -10.85 -2.37 1.41
CA LEU A 76 -10.50 -0.97 1.61
C LEU A 76 -9.76 -0.83 2.93
N VAL A 77 -8.62 -0.16 2.90
CA VAL A 77 -7.80 0.16 4.07
C VAL A 77 -7.71 1.67 4.18
N THR A 78 -8.11 2.21 5.33
CA THR A 78 -7.92 3.62 5.69
C THR A 78 -7.50 3.72 7.16
N ILE A 79 -7.21 4.92 7.65
CA ILE A 79 -6.81 5.14 9.04
C ILE A 79 -7.48 6.39 9.58
N GLY A 80 -8.21 6.24 10.67
CA GLY A 80 -8.66 7.33 11.51
C GLY A 80 -8.80 6.87 12.96
N LYS A 81 -8.18 7.59 13.91
CA LYS A 81 -8.57 7.50 15.33
C LYS A 81 -9.79 8.38 15.63
N ASN A 82 -10.03 9.39 14.80
CA ASN A 82 -11.06 10.41 14.94
C ASN A 82 -11.42 10.91 13.51
N PRO A 83 -12.69 11.17 13.17
CA PRO A 83 -13.08 11.84 11.92
C PRO A 83 -12.28 13.10 11.56
N LEU A 84 -11.64 13.76 12.52
CA LEU A 84 -10.88 14.99 12.32
C LEU A 84 -9.36 14.79 12.14
N ALA A 85 -8.82 13.58 12.32
CA ALA A 85 -7.37 13.36 12.29
C ALA A 85 -7.02 12.13 11.45
N TYR A 86 -6.77 12.36 10.16
CA TYR A 86 -6.24 11.37 9.22
C TYR A 86 -4.75 11.13 9.49
N GLU A 87 -4.38 9.92 9.91
CA GLU A 87 -2.98 9.58 10.19
C GLU A 87 -2.26 9.10 8.91
N ARG A 88 -1.94 10.05 8.01
CA ARG A 88 -1.19 9.79 6.76
C ARG A 88 0.03 8.89 6.95
N ASP A 89 0.85 9.18 7.95
CA ASP A 89 2.07 8.43 8.25
C ASP A 89 1.81 6.95 8.55
N SER A 90 0.67 6.65 9.17
CA SER A 90 0.28 5.27 9.44
C SER A 90 -0.10 4.55 8.13
N LEU A 91 -0.71 5.24 7.16
CA LEU A 91 -1.09 4.63 5.89
C LEU A 91 0.14 4.46 4.98
N LEU A 92 1.07 5.41 5.01
CA LEU A 92 2.39 5.28 4.38
C LEU A 92 3.18 4.10 4.95
N ARG A 93 3.18 3.92 6.29
CA ARG A 93 3.79 2.73 6.93
C ARG A 93 3.14 1.43 6.45
N PHE A 94 1.82 1.41 6.27
CA PHE A 94 1.12 0.25 5.73
C PHE A 94 1.56 -0.07 4.30
N VAL A 95 1.59 0.93 3.41
CA VAL A 95 2.08 0.76 2.03
C VAL A 95 3.51 0.23 2.02
N SER A 96 4.40 0.86 2.79
CA SER A 96 5.80 0.44 2.89
C SER A 96 5.92 -1.02 3.35
N MET A 97 5.15 -1.43 4.37
CA MET A 97 5.18 -2.80 4.88
C MET A 97 4.66 -3.82 3.84
N LEU A 98 3.54 -3.49 3.18
CA LEU A 98 2.96 -4.34 2.12
C LEU A 98 3.93 -4.54 0.96
N TYR A 99 4.45 -3.44 0.40
CA TYR A 99 5.33 -3.50 -0.76
C TYR A 99 6.74 -3.97 -0.42
N SER A 100 7.21 -3.80 0.82
CA SER A 100 8.46 -4.42 1.25
C SER A 100 8.37 -5.95 1.21
N THR A 101 7.17 -6.51 1.29
CA THR A 101 6.96 -7.96 1.17
C THR A 101 6.71 -8.36 -0.28
N LEU A 102 5.91 -7.59 -1.03
CA LEU A 102 5.63 -7.86 -2.46
C LEU A 102 6.86 -7.70 -3.37
N LEU A 103 7.78 -6.79 -3.03
CA LEU A 103 8.98 -6.47 -3.82
C LEU A 103 10.29 -6.87 -3.12
N GLY A 104 10.23 -7.22 -1.84
CA GLY A 104 11.42 -7.42 -1.01
C GLY A 104 12.30 -8.55 -1.49
N GLY A 105 13.58 -8.24 -1.73
CA GLY A 105 14.55 -9.26 -2.13
C GLY A 105 14.49 -9.64 -3.61
N VAL A 106 13.59 -9.02 -4.39
CA VAL A 106 13.54 -9.25 -5.83
C VAL A 106 14.76 -8.61 -6.48
N ILE A 107 15.55 -9.43 -7.17
CA ILE A 107 16.66 -8.97 -8.01
C ILE A 107 16.06 -8.50 -9.33
N VAL A 108 16.33 -7.25 -9.69
CA VAL A 108 15.89 -6.65 -10.95
C VAL A 108 17.06 -6.01 -11.67
N ASN A 109 16.89 -5.88 -12.99
CA ASN A 109 17.74 -5.05 -13.81
C ASN A 109 17.05 -3.70 -14.04
N TYR A 110 17.74 -2.62 -13.67
CA TYR A 110 17.27 -1.25 -13.83
C TYR A 110 18.34 -0.44 -14.56
N GLU A 111 18.04 0.06 -15.75
CA GLU A 111 19.04 0.75 -16.60
C GLU A 111 20.33 -0.04 -16.81
N GLY A 112 20.22 -1.36 -17.02
CA GLY A 112 21.38 -2.25 -17.20
C GLY A 112 22.17 -2.54 -15.92
N LYS A 113 21.67 -2.13 -14.74
CA LYS A 113 22.29 -2.41 -13.44
C LYS A 113 21.47 -3.44 -12.67
N PRO A 114 22.01 -4.63 -12.38
CA PRO A 114 21.36 -5.58 -11.49
C PRO A 114 21.44 -5.10 -10.04
N GLY A 115 20.37 -5.31 -9.28
CA GLY A 115 20.33 -5.01 -7.86
C GLY A 115 19.05 -5.47 -7.20
N THR A 116 18.94 -5.25 -5.89
CA THR A 116 17.76 -5.63 -5.10
C THR A 116 16.89 -4.42 -4.81
N LEU A 117 15.58 -4.55 -5.01
CA LEU A 117 14.62 -3.52 -4.64
C LEU A 117 14.48 -3.40 -3.11
N ARG A 118 14.54 -2.17 -2.61
CA ARG A 118 14.33 -1.82 -1.19
C ARG A 118 13.52 -0.54 -1.07
N ILE A 119 12.55 -0.55 -0.17
CA ILE A 119 11.83 0.66 0.20
C ILE A 119 12.61 1.34 1.32
N VAL A 120 12.93 2.62 1.14
CA VAL A 120 13.73 3.42 2.07
C VAL A 120 12.90 4.58 2.59
N ARG A 121 13.05 4.89 3.89
CA ARG A 121 12.38 6.04 4.50
C ARG A 121 13.27 7.29 4.36
N ARG A 122 12.70 8.38 3.84
CA ARG A 122 13.36 9.68 3.71
C ARG A 122 13.27 10.48 5.01
N SER A 123 14.12 11.50 5.15
CA SER A 123 14.16 12.39 6.31
C SER A 123 12.86 13.17 6.54
N ASN A 124 12.12 13.47 5.48
CA ASN A 124 10.81 14.13 5.53
C ASN A 124 9.65 13.17 5.91
N GLY A 125 9.95 11.93 6.31
CA GLY A 125 8.96 10.94 6.72
C GLY A 125 8.33 10.14 5.57
N MET A 126 8.53 10.54 4.31
CA MET A 126 8.05 9.82 3.12
C MET A 126 8.87 8.55 2.86
N TYR A 127 8.32 7.67 2.04
CA TYR A 127 9.02 6.50 1.55
C TYR A 127 9.42 6.69 0.09
N ASP A 128 10.48 6.01 -0.31
CA ASP A 128 10.97 5.96 -1.68
C ASP A 128 11.36 4.52 -2.03
N LEU A 129 11.41 4.20 -3.31
CA LEU A 129 11.94 2.93 -3.79
C LEU A 129 13.37 3.12 -4.28
N ALA A 130 14.26 2.24 -3.86
CA ALA A 130 15.65 2.24 -4.30
C ALA A 130 16.09 0.86 -4.78
N LEU A 131 16.99 0.87 -5.76
CA LEU A 131 17.80 -0.28 -6.13
C LEU A 131 19.09 -0.26 -5.30
N VAL A 132 19.33 -1.31 -4.52
CA VAL A 132 20.61 -1.53 -3.84
C VAL A 132 21.46 -2.44 -4.73
N THR A 133 22.56 -1.90 -5.25
CA THR A 133 23.59 -2.66 -5.96
C THR A 133 24.76 -2.93 -5.03
N GLU A 134 25.77 -3.67 -5.51
CA GLU A 134 27.00 -3.91 -4.76
C GLU A 134 27.76 -2.62 -4.41
N SER A 135 27.61 -1.57 -5.23
CA SER A 135 28.43 -0.35 -5.15
C SER A 135 27.66 0.89 -4.71
N LYS A 136 26.32 0.92 -4.86
CA LYS A 136 25.53 2.11 -4.58
C LYS A 136 24.04 1.83 -4.37
N VAL A 137 23.37 2.83 -3.83
CA VAL A 137 21.90 2.90 -3.75
C VAL A 137 21.41 3.88 -4.81
N ILE A 138 20.49 3.43 -5.68
CA ILE A 138 19.92 4.22 -6.79
C ILE A 138 18.44 4.43 -6.51
N SER A 139 17.96 5.68 -6.44
CA SER A 139 16.51 5.95 -6.34
C SER A 139 15.82 5.57 -7.64
N ILE A 140 14.67 4.90 -7.54
CA ILE A 140 13.85 4.47 -8.68
C ILE A 140 12.64 5.39 -8.77
N SER A 141 12.66 6.27 -9.76
CA SER A 141 11.54 7.16 -10.09
C SER A 141 10.77 6.72 -11.34
N ASP A 142 11.43 6.00 -12.25
CA ASP A 142 10.82 5.55 -13.51
C ASP A 142 10.71 4.03 -13.58
N TRP A 143 9.52 3.51 -13.25
CA TRP A 143 9.21 2.08 -13.26
C TRP A 143 9.37 1.40 -14.62
N ARG A 144 9.31 2.17 -15.72
CA ARG A 144 9.41 1.64 -17.11
C ARG A 144 10.79 1.10 -17.45
N LYS A 145 11.80 1.48 -16.67
CA LYS A 145 13.18 1.06 -16.84
C LYS A 145 13.50 -0.28 -16.14
N ILE A 146 12.50 -0.90 -15.51
CA ILE A 146 12.59 -2.25 -14.94
C ILE A 146 12.17 -3.25 -16.01
N GLU A 147 13.06 -4.17 -16.36
CA GLU A 147 12.83 -5.15 -17.45
C GLU A 147 11.74 -6.18 -17.13
N ASN A 148 11.59 -6.57 -15.87
CA ASN A 148 10.57 -7.53 -15.45
C ASN A 148 9.19 -6.85 -15.37
N TYR A 149 8.27 -7.25 -16.26
CA TYR A 149 6.93 -6.66 -16.37
C TYR A 149 6.11 -6.75 -15.07
N GLU A 150 6.10 -7.90 -14.39
CA GLU A 150 5.31 -8.08 -13.17
C GLU A 150 5.84 -7.18 -12.04
N VAL A 151 7.16 -7.11 -11.90
CA VAL A 151 7.81 -6.25 -10.91
C VAL A 151 7.61 -4.78 -11.26
N SER A 152 7.77 -4.43 -12.53
CA SER A 152 7.54 -3.09 -13.08
C SER A 152 6.12 -2.60 -12.78
N ARG A 153 5.10 -3.45 -12.96
CA ARG A 153 3.71 -3.17 -12.57
C ARG A 153 3.57 -2.88 -11.07
N ARG A 154 4.16 -3.71 -10.21
CA ARG A 154 4.11 -3.49 -8.74
C ARG A 154 4.86 -2.23 -8.31
N VAL A 155 5.98 -1.92 -8.96
CA VAL A 155 6.70 -0.68 -8.71
C VAL A 155 5.88 0.53 -9.14
N LYS A 156 5.18 0.46 -10.27
CA LYS A 156 4.23 1.49 -10.69
C LYS A 156 3.15 1.73 -9.62
N GLU A 157 2.48 0.67 -9.16
CA GLU A 157 1.45 0.77 -8.13
C GLU A 157 2.00 1.44 -6.85
N LEU A 158 3.20 1.04 -6.40
CA LEU A 158 3.86 1.64 -5.24
C LEU A 158 4.10 3.14 -5.43
N LEU A 159 4.69 3.55 -6.56
CA LEU A 159 5.00 4.95 -6.82
C LEU A 159 3.73 5.81 -6.88
N GLU A 160 2.67 5.33 -7.54
CA GLU A 160 1.37 6.00 -7.59
C GLU A 160 0.74 6.15 -6.18
N LEU A 161 0.85 5.12 -5.33
CA LEU A 161 0.39 5.18 -3.94
C LEU A 161 1.21 6.19 -3.11
N LEU A 162 2.53 6.24 -3.28
CA LEU A 162 3.40 7.16 -2.55
C LEU A 162 3.15 8.62 -2.97
N GLU A 163 2.93 8.86 -4.26
CA GLU A 163 2.54 10.17 -4.80
C GLU A 163 1.18 10.59 -4.26
N PHE A 164 0.15 9.76 -4.42
CA PHE A 164 -1.19 10.02 -3.92
C PHE A 164 -1.21 10.31 -2.41
N LEU A 165 -0.46 9.55 -1.62
CA LEU A 165 -0.39 9.79 -0.17
C LEU A 165 0.48 11.01 0.16
N GLY A 166 1.42 11.38 -0.70
CA GLY A 166 2.32 12.51 -0.55
C GLY A 166 1.72 13.87 -0.92
N GLU A 167 0.71 13.91 -1.80
CA GLU A 167 -0.07 15.12 -2.10
C GLU A 167 -0.57 15.73 -0.78
N GLU A 168 -0.12 16.94 -0.47
CA GLU A 168 -0.69 17.73 0.63
C GLU A 168 -2.18 17.97 0.31
N GLU A 169 -3.02 17.95 1.34
CA GLU A 169 -4.40 18.42 1.21
C GLU A 169 -4.28 19.90 0.83
N GLN A 170 -4.37 20.21 -0.47
CA GLN A 170 -4.65 21.57 -0.91
C GLN A 170 -6.02 21.91 -0.33
N GLU A 171 -6.00 22.61 0.80
CA GLU A 171 -7.16 23.33 1.33
C GLU A 171 -7.59 24.34 0.26
N GLU A 172 -8.63 24.00 -0.49
CA GLU A 172 -9.55 24.98 -1.07
C GLU A 172 -10.86 24.99 -0.27
#